data_AF-A0A7J2JF25-F1
#
_entry.id   AF-A0A7J2JF25-F1
#
_cell.length_a   1.000
_cell.length_b   1.000
_cell.length_c   1.000
_cell.angle_alpha   90.00
_cell.angle_beta   90.00
_cell.angle_gamma   90.00
#
_symmetry.space_group_name_H-M   'P 1'
#
loop_
_entity.id
_entity.type
_entity.pdbx_description
1 polymer ?
#
loop_
_entity_poly.entity_id
_entity_poly.type
_entity_poly.pdbx_seq_one_letter_code
_entity_poly.pdbx_strand_id
1 'polypeptide(L)'
;MKVLIVHNSLNPCGGAERVSLHTIKALMEAGHNVALGTVEKTNWAKVFGVMGIRLPSIPKEYFLVFRQMKSFSIYQRTLAVLHVMRFSIKKEFDLMINTHGDVMLLP
;
A
#
# COMPACT_ATOMS: atom_id res chain seq x y z
N MET A 1 -14.16 3.51 -9.56
CA MET A 1 -13.05 2.60 -9.91
C MET A 1 -12.46 2.03 -8.63
N LYS A 2 -12.01 0.78 -8.66
CA LYS A 2 -11.26 0.15 -7.58
C LYS A 2 -9.78 0.37 -7.81
N VAL A 3 -9.13 1.11 -6.91
CA VAL A 3 -7.71 1.47 -7.03
C VAL A 3 -6.92 0.77 -5.95
N LEU A 4 -5.84 0.09 -6.32
CA LEU A 4 -4.90 -0.49 -5.37
C LEU A 4 -3.65 0.37 -5.30
N ILE A 5 -3.40 0.95 -4.12
CA ILE A 5 -2.15 1.64 -3.83
C ILE A 5 -1.21 0.64 -3.17
N VAL A 6 -0.03 0.50 -3.75
CA VAL A 6 0.98 -0.44 -3.30
C VAL A 6 2.10 0.35 -2.63
N HIS A 7 2.32 0.09 -1.34
CA HIS A 7 3.37 0.72 -0.53
C HIS A 7 3.94 -0.27 0.48
N ASN A 8 5.25 -0.23 0.75
CA ASN A 8 5.90 -1.27 1.56
C ASN A 8 5.46 -1.24 3.04
N SER A 9 5.58 -0.07 3.68
CA SER A 9 5.08 0.17 5.04
C SER A 9 4.82 1.66 5.22
N LEU A 10 3.70 2.04 5.83
CA LEU A 10 3.39 3.44 6.18
C LEU A 10 3.91 3.84 7.58
N ASN A 11 4.46 2.89 8.33
CA ASN A 11 4.91 3.09 9.72
C ASN A 11 6.13 4.01 9.90
N PRO A 12 7.10 4.10 8.95
CA PRO A 12 8.23 5.02 9.04
C PRO A 12 7.82 6.50 9.05
N CYS A 13 6.64 6.81 8.52
CA CYS A 13 6.10 8.17 8.44
C CYS A 13 7.04 9.19 7.77
N GLY A 14 7.75 8.78 6.71
CA GLY A 14 8.65 9.63 5.94
C GLY A 14 7.95 10.44 4.85
N GLY A 15 8.74 10.87 3.85
CA GLY A 15 8.26 11.65 2.71
C GLY A 15 7.44 10.83 1.73
N ALA A 16 7.87 9.61 1.43
CA ALA A 16 7.18 8.71 0.49
C ALA A 16 5.79 8.31 1.01
N GLU A 17 5.68 8.09 2.32
CA GLU A 17 4.45 7.76 3.02
C GLU A 17 3.47 8.94 2.99
N ARG A 18 3.95 10.18 3.10
CA ARG A 18 3.11 11.38 2.92
C ARG A 18 2.53 11.45 1.51
N VAL A 19 3.35 11.25 0.50
CA VAL A 19 2.88 11.21 -0.89
C VAL A 19 1.83 10.10 -1.05
N SER A 20 2.11 8.90 -0.55
CA SER A 20 1.17 7.77 -0.60
C SER A 20 -0.18 8.10 0.05
N LEU A 21 -0.17 8.68 1.25
CA LEU A 21 -1.37 9.07 1.98
C LEU A 21 -2.17 10.17 1.28
N HIS A 22 -1.50 11.18 0.74
CA HIS A 22 -2.17 12.24 -0.02
C HIS A 22 -2.77 11.71 -1.32
N THR A 23 -2.11 10.77 -1.99
CA THR A 23 -2.66 10.09 -3.16
C THR A 23 -3.90 9.26 -2.80
N ILE A 24 -3.86 8.48 -1.71
CA ILE A 24 -5.04 7.77 -1.19
C ILE A 24 -6.17 8.76 -0.94
N LYS A 25 -5.89 9.84 -0.21
CA LYS A 25 -6.88 10.87 0.13
C LYS A 25 -7.53 11.46 -1.12
N ALA A 26 -6.73 11.91 -2.09
CA ALA A 26 -7.23 12.53 -3.31
C ALA A 26 -8.13 11.58 -4.12
N LEU A 27 -7.76 10.30 -4.21
CA LEU A 27 -8.57 9.30 -4.92
C LEU A 27 -9.88 8.98 -4.18
N MET A 28 -9.86 8.95 -2.85
CA MET A 28 -11.07 8.75 -2.06
C MET A 28 -12.02 9.94 -2.15
N GLU A 29 -11.49 11.16 -2.12
CA GLU A 29 -12.26 12.39 -2.32
C GLU A 29 -12.83 12.48 -3.74
N ALA A 30 -12.13 11.93 -4.74
CA ALA A 30 -12.65 11.75 -6.11
C ALA A 30 -13.74 10.66 -6.24
N GLY A 31 -14.14 10.01 -5.14
CA GLY A 31 -15.18 8.98 -5.14
C GLY A 31 -14.73 7.60 -5.61
N HIS A 32 -13.43 7.32 -5.61
CA HIS A 32 -12.90 6.00 -5.94
C HIS A 32 -12.77 5.11 -4.70
N ASN A 33 -12.90 3.79 -4.90
CA ASN A 33 -12.73 2.81 -3.83
C ASN A 33 -11.26 2.41 -3.76
N VAL A 34 -10.56 2.89 -2.74
CA VAL A 34 -9.11 2.73 -2.60
C VAL A 34 -8.78 1.62 -1.60
N ALA A 35 -7.94 0.69 -2.01
CA ALA A 35 -7.32 -0.32 -1.17
C ALA A 35 -5.82 -0.08 -1.06
N LEU A 36 -5.23 -0.52 0.06
CA LEU A 36 -3.80 -0.41 0.35
C LEU A 36 -3.17 -1.81 0.37
N GLY A 37 -2.25 -2.08 -0.55
CA GLY A 37 -1.36 -3.24 -0.49
C GLY A 37 -0.11 -2.90 0.31
N THR A 38 0.06 -3.54 1.48
CA THR A 38 1.18 -3.31 2.38
C THR A 38 1.86 -4.61 2.81
N VAL A 39 3.17 -4.56 3.08
CA VAL A 39 3.93 -5.70 3.62
C VAL A 39 3.80 -5.77 5.14
N GLU A 40 3.57 -4.63 5.79
CA GLU A 40 3.43 -4.49 7.24
C GLU A 40 2.10 -3.85 7.60
N LYS A 41 1.49 -4.29 8.71
CA LYS A 41 0.26 -3.69 9.22
C LYS A 41 0.49 -2.23 9.58
N THR A 42 -0.36 -1.35 9.07
CA THR A 42 -0.25 0.08 9.33
C THR A 42 -0.75 0.40 10.73
N ASN A 43 0.04 1.12 11.51
CA ASN A 43 -0.44 1.74 12.74
C ASN A 43 -1.14 3.07 12.40
N TRP A 44 -2.42 2.99 12.06
CA TRP A 44 -3.22 4.16 11.67
C TRP A 44 -3.24 5.27 12.72
N ALA A 45 -3.25 4.93 14.02
CA ALA A 45 -3.20 5.93 15.08
C ALA A 45 -1.89 6.73 15.06
N LYS A 46 -0.76 6.04 14.89
CA LYS A 46 0.55 6.68 14.73
C LYS A 46 0.59 7.53 13.45
N VAL A 47 0.14 6.96 12.33
CA VAL A 47 0.18 7.63 11.02
C VAL A 47 -0.66 8.91 11.04
N PHE A 48 -1.89 8.86 11.54
CA PHE A 48 -2.73 10.06 11.64
C PHE A 48 -2.17 11.09 12.63
N GLY A 49 -1.58 10.63 13.74
CA GLY A 49 -0.95 11.52 14.73
C GLY A 49 0.28 12.24 14.20
N VAL A 50 1.16 11.55 13.47
CA VAL A 50 2.41 12.12 12.94
C VAL A 50 2.17 12.94 11.68
N MET A 51 1.32 12.46 10.77
CA MET A 51 1.10 13.11 9.47
C MET A 51 0.08 14.23 9.52
N GLY A 52 -0.81 14.26 10.53
CA GLY A 52 -1.88 15.26 10.61
C GLY A 52 -2.93 15.15 9.49
N ILE A 53 -2.94 14.06 8.73
CA ILE A 53 -3.88 13.84 7.62
C ILE A 53 -5.07 13.03 8.13
N ARG A 54 -6.28 13.45 7.78
CA ARG A 54 -7.50 12.66 7.98
C ARG A 54 -7.95 12.08 6.63
N LEU A 55 -8.16 10.77 6.61
CA LEU A 55 -8.76 10.07 5.47
C LEU A 55 -10.28 10.01 5.65
N PRO A 56 -11.08 10.02 4.56
CA PRO A 56 -12.54 9.88 4.64
C PRO A 56 -12.96 8.56 5.28
N SER A 57 -12.20 7.48 5.02
CA SER A 57 -12.36 6.18 5.68
C SER A 57 -11.01 5.44 5.69
N ILE A 58 -10.91 4.39 6.51
CA ILE A 58 -9.70 3.56 6.55
C ILE A 58 -9.74 2.63 5.32
N PRO A 59 -8.74 2.69 4.42
CA PRO A 59 -8.72 1.84 3.24
C PRO A 59 -8.57 0.36 3.63
N LYS A 60 -9.12 -0.53 2.81
CA LYS A 60 -8.93 -1.97 3.02
C LYS A 60 -7.46 -2.35 2.82
N GLU A 61 -6.87 -3.01 3.80
CA GLU A 61 -5.49 -3.47 3.75
C GLU A 61 -5.39 -4.88 3.17
N TYR A 62 -4.49 -5.04 2.20
CA TYR A 62 -4.09 -6.34 1.65
C TYR A 62 -2.63 -6.58 2.00
N PHE A 63 -2.38 -7.69 2.70
CA PHE A 63 -1.02 -8.07 3.09
C PHE A 63 -0.32 -8.76 1.93
N LEU A 64 0.78 -8.16 1.46
CA LEU A 64 1.56 -8.66 0.33
C LEU A 64 2.51 -9.80 0.72
N VAL A 65 2.73 -10.03 2.02
CA VAL A 65 3.59 -11.11 2.53
C VAL A 65 2.91 -11.81 3.70
N PHE A 66 2.88 -13.14 3.66
CA PHE A 66 2.19 -13.97 4.66
C PHE A 66 2.87 -14.00 6.04
N ARG A 67 4.19 -13.75 6.10
CA ARG A 67 5.00 -13.82 7.33
C ARG A 67 6.32 -13.08 7.17
N GLN A 68 6.57 -12.07 8.01
CA GLN A 68 7.88 -11.40 8.09
C GLN A 68 8.88 -12.38 8.74
N MET A 69 9.69 -13.07 7.94
CA MET A 69 10.82 -13.83 8.48
C MET A 69 12.03 -12.89 8.64
N LYS A 70 12.72 -12.97 9.79
CA LYS A 70 13.89 -12.12 10.05
C LYS A 70 15.07 -12.42 9.10
N SER A 71 15.11 -13.62 8.52
CA SER A 71 16.04 -14.01 7.46
C SER A 71 15.38 -13.94 6.08
N PHE A 72 16.18 -13.72 5.03
CA PHE A 72 15.73 -13.65 3.61
C PHE A 72 14.87 -12.43 3.25
N SER A 73 15.14 -11.26 3.84
CA SER A 73 14.43 -10.00 3.54
C SER A 73 14.45 -9.60 2.05
N ILE A 74 15.55 -9.88 1.35
CA ILE A 74 15.68 -9.62 -0.10
C ILE A 74 14.73 -10.50 -0.91
N TYR A 75 14.62 -11.79 -0.59
CA TYR A 75 13.75 -12.73 -1.31
C TYR A 75 12.26 -12.51 -0.98
N GLN A 76 11.95 -12.01 0.22
CA GLN A 76 10.59 -11.61 0.59
C GLN A 76 10.06 -10.48 -0.31
N ARG A 77 10.92 -9.56 -0.78
CA ARG A 77 10.51 -8.55 -1.78
C ARG A 77 10.06 -9.18 -3.08
N THR A 78 10.83 -10.14 -3.59
CA THR A 78 10.48 -10.84 -4.83
C THR A 78 9.17 -11.61 -4.69
N LEU A 79 8.91 -12.20 -3.51
CA LEU A 79 7.63 -12.85 -3.20
C LEU A 79 6.46 -11.86 -3.08
N ALA A 80 6.71 -10.65 -2.57
CA ALA A 80 5.71 -9.59 -2.52
C ALA A 80 5.27 -9.18 -3.93
N VAL A 81 6.21 -9.07 -4.88
CA VAL A 81 5.89 -8.83 -6.31
C VAL A 81 4.97 -9.92 -6.86
N LEU A 82 5.24 -11.20 -6.56
CA LEU A 82 4.38 -12.31 -7.01
C LEU A 82 2.94 -12.21 -6.44
N HIS A 83 2.79 -11.71 -5.21
CA HIS A 83 1.47 -11.47 -4.61
C HIS A 83 0.75 -10.29 -5.24
N VAL A 84 1.46 -9.18 -5.50
CA VAL A 84 0.94 -8.03 -6.25
C VAL A 84 0.46 -8.48 -7.65
N MET A 85 1.25 -9.29 -8.35
CA MET A 85 0.85 -9.89 -9.62
C MET A 85 -0.41 -10.74 -9.48
N ARG A 86 -0.58 -11.49 -8.38
CA ARG A 86 -1.78 -12.27 -8.12
C ARG A 86 -3.04 -11.41 -8.02
N PHE A 87 -2.95 -10.22 -7.42
CA PHE A 87 -4.05 -9.26 -7.37
C PHE A 87 -4.36 -8.66 -8.75
N SER A 88 -3.32 -8.41 -9.56
CA SER A 88 -3.50 -7.93 -10.93
C SER A 88 -4.12 -8.99 -11.87
N ILE A 89 -3.65 -10.24 -11.78
CA ILE A 89 -4.15 -11.38 -12.57
C ILE A 89 -5.63 -11.67 -12.28
N LYS A 90 -6.07 -11.45 -11.04
CA LYS A 90 -7.48 -11.59 -10.67
C LYS A 90 -8.39 -10.45 -11.16
N LYS A 91 -7.83 -9.39 -11.77
CA LYS A 91 -8.57 -8.18 -12.21
C LYS A 91 -9.50 -7.60 -11.13
N GLU A 92 -9.11 -7.70 -9.86
CA GLU A 92 -9.93 -7.16 -8.76
C GLU A 92 -9.91 -5.63 -8.70
N PHE A 93 -8.92 -5.00 -9.35
CA PHE A 93 -8.68 -3.56 -9.35
C PHE A 93 -8.53 -3.02 -10.78
N ASP A 94 -9.09 -1.84 -11.02
CA ASP A 94 -9.06 -1.14 -12.32
C ASP A 94 -7.75 -0.36 -12.53
N LEU A 95 -7.11 0.03 -11.43
CA LEU A 95 -5.88 0.84 -11.44
C LEU A 95 -4.98 0.44 -10.27
N MET A 96 -3.68 0.29 -10.53
CA MET A 96 -2.68 0.00 -9.52
C MET A 96 -1.60 1.09 -9.53
N ILE A 97 -1.30 1.66 -8.36
CA ILE A 97 -0.33 2.76 -8.23
C ILE A 97 0.74 2.34 -7.24
N ASN A 98 1.99 2.28 -7.68
CA ASN A 98 3.13 2.03 -6.83
C ASN A 98 3.69 3.37 -6.34
N THR A 99 3.68 3.57 -5.03
CA THR A 99 4.15 4.80 -4.38
C THR A 99 5.51 4.63 -3.67
N HIS A 100 6.09 3.43 -3.71
CA HIS A 100 7.36 3.12 -3.05
C HIS A 100 8.57 3.21 -4.00
N GLY A 101 8.34 3.41 -5.31
CA GLY A 101 9.35 3.73 -6.31
C GLY A 101 10.21 2.55 -6.78
N ASP A 102 10.75 1.75 -5.86
CA ASP A 102 11.98 0.97 -6.17
C ASP A 102 11.79 -0.56 -6.14
N VAL A 103 10.82 -1.07 -5.38
CA VAL A 103 10.85 -2.50 -4.95
C VAL A 103 9.62 -3.32 -5.36
N MET A 104 8.57 -2.69 -5.90
CA MET A 104 7.33 -3.39 -6.26
C MET A 104 7.03 -3.23 -7.75
N LEU A 105 7.52 -4.20 -8.53
CA LEU A 105 7.16 -4.32 -9.93
C LEU A 105 5.64 -4.48 -10.03
N LEU A 106 5.00 -3.53 -10.71
CA LEU A 106 3.62 -3.65 -11.13
C LEU A 106 3.61 -4.40 -12.48
N PRO A 107 2.72 -5.38 -12.65
CA PRO A 107 2.46 -5.96 -13.98
C PRO A 107 1.76 -4.97 -14.91
#